data_AF-A6VGH0-F1
#
_entry.id   AF-A6VGH0-F1
#
_cell.length_a   1.000
_cell.length_b   1.000
_cell.length_c   1.000
_cell.angle_alpha   90.00
_cell.angle_beta   90.00
_cell.angle_gamma   90.00
#
_symmetry.space_group_name_H-M   'P 1'
#
loop_
_entity.id
_entity.type
_entity.pdbx_description
1 polymer ?
#
loop_
_entity_poly.entity_id
_entity_poly.type
_entity_poly.pdbx_seq_one_letter_code
_entity_poly.pdbx_strand_id
1 'polypeptide(L)'
;MIDIPNYGKITSKTVVFDLNGTLAVDGIVNSEIKELLKKLGKTYKIVVLTADTYGTLEKEFNGLPIAIDKIKNEIEKVNAAEKYSPYIGIGNGNNDCLMLEKSELGILIIGEEGASTNALLKSDIVINNIKDAIKLLLNEKRIVATLRK
;
A
#
# COMPACT_ATOMS: atom_id res chain seq x y z
N MET A 1 5.54 11.62 11.25
CA MET A 1 6.72 12.07 10.50
C MET A 1 7.83 11.15 10.89
N ILE A 2 8.43 10.49 9.91
CA ILE A 2 9.57 9.59 10.06
C ILE A 2 10.76 10.35 9.50
N ASP A 3 11.74 10.66 10.34
CA ASP A 3 13.00 11.28 9.89
C ASP A 3 14.02 10.18 9.62
N ILE A 4 14.50 10.10 8.38
CA ILE A 4 15.40 9.04 7.93
C ILE A 4 16.76 9.68 7.61
N PRO A 5 17.80 9.41 8.42
CA PRO A 5 19.13 9.97 8.23
C PRO A 5 19.66 9.73 6.81
N ASN A 6 20.13 10.81 6.16
CA ASN A 6 20.72 10.79 4.81
C ASN A 6 19.80 10.23 3.70
N TYR A 7 18.50 10.14 3.95
CA TYR A 7 17.49 9.72 2.97
C TYR A 7 16.44 10.80 2.74
N GLY A 8 15.85 11.31 3.82
CA GLY A 8 14.76 12.29 3.75
C GLY A 8 13.77 12.14 4.89
N LYS A 9 12.60 12.79 4.76
CA LYS A 9 11.52 12.72 5.73
C LYS A 9 10.29 12.14 5.07
N ILE A 10 9.57 11.27 5.78
CA ILE A 10 8.25 10.79 5.39
C ILE A 10 7.22 11.45 6.31
N THR A 11 6.40 12.32 5.74
CA THR A 11 5.38 13.12 6.44
C THR A 11 3.99 12.51 6.31
N SER A 12 3.78 11.65 5.32
CA SER A 12 2.50 11.05 5.00
C SER A 12 1.80 10.40 6.20
N LYS A 13 0.49 10.64 6.24
CA LYS A 13 -0.48 10.01 7.15
C LYS A 13 -1.51 9.17 6.42
N THR A 14 -1.32 8.96 5.12
CA THR A 14 -2.22 8.15 4.29
C THR A 14 -1.45 7.00 3.67
N VAL A 15 -2.00 5.79 3.77
CA VAL A 15 -1.47 4.62 3.09
C VAL A 15 -2.48 4.21 2.01
N VAL A 16 -1.99 4.17 0.78
CA VAL A 16 -2.76 3.80 -0.40
C VAL A 16 -2.33 2.40 -0.82
N PHE A 17 -3.28 1.47 -0.84
CA PHE A 17 -3.07 0.09 -1.22
C PHE A 17 -3.73 -0.19 -2.57
N ASP A 18 -3.07 -0.98 -3.40
CA ASP A 18 -3.78 -1.83 -4.36
C ASP A 18 -4.48 -3.00 -3.64
N LEU A 19 -5.49 -3.61 -4.29
CA LEU A 19 -6.21 -4.75 -3.72
C LEU A 19 -5.58 -6.09 -4.11
N ASN A 20 -5.61 -6.47 -5.39
CA ASN A 20 -5.29 -7.84 -5.82
C ASN A 20 -3.78 -7.98 -6.05
N GLY A 21 -3.18 -9.04 -5.52
CA GLY A 21 -1.72 -9.19 -5.49
C GLY A 21 -1.06 -8.36 -4.38
N THR A 22 -1.86 -7.62 -3.59
CA THR A 22 -1.40 -6.81 -2.45
C THR A 22 -2.13 -7.17 -1.16
N LEU A 23 -3.37 -6.68 -0.97
CA LEU A 23 -4.18 -6.95 0.24
C LEU A 23 -4.96 -8.28 0.15
N ALA A 24 -5.29 -8.70 -1.06
CA ALA A 24 -6.13 -9.84 -1.36
C ALA A 24 -5.47 -10.77 -2.38
N VAL A 25 -5.79 -12.05 -2.25
CA VAL A 25 -5.57 -13.08 -3.28
C VAL A 25 -6.95 -13.49 -3.77
N ASP A 26 -7.18 -13.44 -5.08
CA ASP A 26 -8.50 -13.70 -5.70
C ASP A 26 -9.66 -12.91 -5.06
N GLY A 27 -9.41 -11.66 -4.65
CA GLY A 27 -10.41 -10.79 -4.02
C GLY A 27 -10.78 -11.14 -2.58
N ILE A 28 -10.07 -12.07 -1.92
CA ILE A 28 -10.27 -12.48 -0.53
C ILE A 28 -9.19 -11.88 0.36
N VAL A 29 -9.61 -11.19 1.44
CA VAL A 29 -8.68 -10.63 2.43
C VAL A 29 -8.63 -11.53 3.67
N ASN A 30 -7.43 -12.00 4.02
CA ASN A 30 -7.23 -12.84 5.20
C ASN A 30 -7.64 -12.11 6.50
N SER A 31 -8.24 -12.83 7.46
CA SER A 31 -8.69 -12.24 8.74
C SER A 31 -7.57 -11.58 9.53
N GLU A 32 -6.35 -12.15 9.53
CA GLU A 32 -5.17 -11.56 10.16
C GLU A 32 -4.82 -10.20 9.54
N ILE A 33 -4.96 -10.07 8.21
CA ILE A 33 -4.75 -8.79 7.50
C ILE A 33 -5.79 -7.77 7.94
N LYS A 34 -7.06 -8.16 8.06
CA LYS A 34 -8.14 -7.26 8.53
C LYS A 34 -7.85 -6.71 9.94
N GLU A 35 -7.37 -7.56 10.84
CA GLU A 35 -6.98 -7.12 12.19
C GLU A 35 -5.78 -6.16 12.17
N LEU A 36 -4.80 -6.43 11.33
CA LEU A 36 -3.64 -5.55 11.14
C LEU A 36 -4.05 -4.19 10.55
N LEU A 37 -4.93 -4.18 9.55
CA LEU A 37 -5.50 -2.94 8.98
C LEU A 37 -6.28 -2.15 10.03
N LYS A 38 -7.06 -2.81 10.90
CA LYS A 38 -7.75 -2.13 12.01
C LYS A 38 -6.78 -1.47 12.99
N LYS A 39 -5.63 -2.10 13.26
CA LYS A 39 -4.57 -1.49 14.09
C LYS A 39 -3.89 -0.33 13.37
N LEU A 40 -3.55 -0.51 12.09
CA LEU A 40 -2.92 0.51 11.25
C LEU A 40 -3.80 1.75 11.11
N GLY A 41 -5.11 1.56 10.95
CA GLY A 41 -6.12 2.61 10.81
C GLY A 41 -6.24 3.55 12.01
N LYS A 42 -5.65 3.19 13.16
CA LYS A 42 -5.55 4.09 14.32
C LYS A 42 -4.49 5.18 14.14
N THR A 43 -3.54 4.99 13.22
CA THR A 43 -2.38 5.86 13.02
C THR A 43 -2.35 6.48 11.63
N TYR A 44 -2.86 5.76 10.64
CA TYR A 44 -2.92 6.19 9.24
C TYR A 44 -4.35 6.17 8.73
N LYS A 45 -4.66 7.10 7.82
CA LYS A 45 -5.79 6.95 6.91
C LYS A 45 -5.46 5.83 5.92
N ILE A 46 -6.34 4.85 5.78
CA ILE A 46 -6.16 3.75 4.84
C ILE A 46 -7.08 3.97 3.65
N VAL A 47 -6.52 3.87 2.45
CA VAL A 47 -7.21 3.98 1.17
C VAL A 47 -6.91 2.74 0.36
N VAL A 48 -7.93 2.13 -0.24
CA VAL A 48 -7.78 1.05 -1.21
C VAL A 48 -8.24 1.55 -2.58
N LEU A 49 -7.37 1.46 -3.57
CA LEU A 49 -7.69 1.73 -4.97
C LEU A 49 -7.85 0.40 -5.69
N THR A 50 -9.03 0.15 -6.26
CA THR A 50 -9.26 -1.12 -6.99
C THR A 50 -10.28 -0.97 -8.10
N ALA A 51 -10.20 -1.87 -9.08
CA ALA A 51 -11.25 -2.03 -10.09
C ALA A 51 -12.46 -2.84 -9.59
N ASP A 52 -12.40 -3.42 -8.39
CA ASP A 52 -13.46 -4.28 -7.82
C ASP A 52 -13.89 -5.42 -8.76
N THR A 53 -12.92 -6.07 -9.40
CA THR A 53 -13.17 -7.09 -10.43
C THR A 53 -14.04 -8.25 -9.92
N TYR A 54 -13.95 -8.57 -8.63
CA TYR A 54 -14.67 -9.68 -8.00
C TYR A 54 -15.95 -9.25 -7.27
N GLY A 55 -16.24 -7.94 -7.16
CA GLY A 55 -17.42 -7.44 -6.43
C GLY A 55 -17.42 -7.72 -4.93
N THR A 56 -16.26 -8.01 -4.33
CA THR A 56 -16.15 -8.46 -2.93
C THR A 56 -15.94 -7.33 -1.93
N LEU A 57 -15.76 -6.09 -2.41
CA LEU A 57 -15.34 -4.94 -1.60
C LEU A 57 -16.17 -4.72 -0.33
N GLU A 58 -17.49 -4.65 -0.47
CA GLU A 58 -18.37 -4.36 0.68
C GLU A 58 -18.25 -5.43 1.75
N LYS A 59 -18.23 -6.71 1.35
CA LYS A 59 -18.11 -7.83 2.27
C LYS A 59 -16.75 -7.86 2.97
N GLU A 60 -15.67 -7.60 2.24
CA GLU A 60 -14.31 -7.75 2.77
C GLU A 60 -13.90 -6.61 3.70
N PHE A 61 -14.40 -5.40 3.43
CA PHE A 61 -14.02 -4.19 4.18
C PHE A 61 -15.11 -3.66 5.11
N ASN A 62 -16.28 -4.31 5.22
CA ASN A 62 -17.33 -3.90 6.14
C ASN A 62 -16.81 -3.76 7.59
N GLY A 63 -17.08 -2.61 8.21
CA GLY A 63 -16.67 -2.32 9.58
C GLY A 63 -15.17 -2.04 9.78
N LEU A 64 -14.38 -1.97 8.71
CA LEU A 64 -12.99 -1.52 8.77
C LEU A 64 -12.88 0.00 8.47
N PRO A 65 -11.94 0.71 9.11
CA PRO A 65 -11.74 2.15 8.90
C PRO A 65 -10.96 2.42 7.59
N ILE A 66 -11.55 2.03 6.45
CA ILE A 66 -10.89 2.04 5.14
C ILE A 66 -11.76 2.81 4.15
N ALA A 67 -11.15 3.79 3.46
CA ALA A 67 -11.75 4.43 2.31
C ALA A 67 -11.48 3.59 1.05
N ILE A 68 -12.46 3.48 0.17
CA ILE A 68 -12.33 2.69 -1.06
C ILE A 68 -12.71 3.57 -2.25
N ASP A 69 -11.78 3.72 -3.19
CA ASP A 69 -12.03 4.38 -4.47
C ASP A 69 -12.00 3.35 -5.59
N LYS A 70 -13.13 3.20 -6.29
CA LYS A 70 -13.20 2.36 -7.48
C LYS A 70 -12.56 3.07 -8.67
N ILE A 71 -11.66 2.39 -9.36
CA ILE A 71 -10.88 2.92 -10.49
C ILE A 71 -11.02 2.01 -11.71
N LYS A 72 -11.00 2.57 -12.92
CA LYS A 72 -11.19 1.78 -14.16
C LYS A 72 -9.89 1.50 -14.92
N ASN A 73 -8.86 2.32 -14.72
CA ASN A 73 -7.59 2.21 -15.43
C ASN A 73 -6.45 2.82 -14.58
N GLU A 74 -5.21 2.64 -15.06
CA GLU A 74 -4.01 3.12 -14.37
C GLU A 74 -3.96 4.64 -14.21
N ILE A 75 -4.44 5.40 -15.20
CA ILE A 75 -4.46 6.87 -15.13
C ILE A 75 -5.42 7.32 -14.00
N GLU A 76 -6.60 6.71 -13.91
CA GLU A 76 -7.52 6.95 -12.81
C GLU A 76 -6.93 6.55 -11.45
N LYS A 77 -6.13 5.48 -11.38
CA LYS A 77 -5.43 5.07 -10.14
C LYS A 77 -4.50 6.17 -9.66
N VAL A 78 -3.66 6.71 -10.55
CA VAL A 78 -2.73 7.78 -10.21
C VAL A 78 -3.47 9.03 -9.74
N ASN A 79 -4.48 9.45 -10.49
CA ASN A 79 -5.29 10.62 -10.14
C ASN A 79 -6.05 10.42 -8.81
N ALA A 80 -6.51 9.20 -8.52
CA ALA A 80 -7.13 8.86 -7.25
C ALA A 80 -6.12 8.90 -6.10
N ALA A 81 -4.93 8.32 -6.27
CA ALA A 81 -3.86 8.34 -5.29
C ALA A 81 -3.40 9.78 -4.96
N GLU A 82 -3.31 10.65 -5.97
CA GLU A 82 -2.90 12.05 -5.80
C GLU A 82 -3.85 12.85 -4.90
N LYS A 83 -5.16 12.51 -4.85
CA LYS A 83 -6.11 13.12 -3.90
C LYS A 83 -5.72 12.91 -2.44
N TYR A 84 -4.87 11.92 -2.17
CA TYR A 84 -4.39 11.55 -0.85
C TYR A 84 -2.94 11.93 -0.59
N SER A 85 -2.31 12.67 -1.51
CA SER A 85 -0.93 13.12 -1.39
C SER A 85 -0.73 14.08 -0.20
N PRO A 86 0.39 13.97 0.56
CA PRO A 86 1.42 12.94 0.44
C PRO A 86 0.93 11.57 0.97
N TYR A 87 1.26 10.50 0.24
CA TYR A 87 0.86 9.13 0.56
C TYR A 87 2.04 8.15 0.58
N ILE A 88 1.89 7.07 1.32
CA ILE A 88 2.69 5.84 1.21
C ILE A 88 1.95 4.90 0.24
N GLY A 89 2.61 4.45 -0.82
CA GLY A 89 2.03 3.58 -1.83
C GLY A 89 2.43 2.12 -1.59
N ILE A 90 1.47 1.20 -1.65
CA ILE A 90 1.72 -0.24 -1.55
C ILE A 90 1.07 -0.97 -2.72
N GLY A 91 1.87 -1.72 -3.48
CA GLY A 91 1.43 -2.41 -4.69
C GLY A 91 2.35 -3.56 -5.09
N ASN A 92 2.06 -4.17 -6.23
CA ASN A 92 2.75 -5.35 -6.74
C ASN A 92 2.94 -5.32 -8.27
N GLY A 93 1.93 -4.80 -8.99
CA GLY A 93 1.78 -4.96 -10.43
C GLY A 93 2.30 -3.79 -11.28
N ASN A 94 2.31 -4.00 -12.60
CA ASN A 94 2.67 -2.94 -13.56
C ASN A 94 1.77 -1.69 -13.43
N ASN A 95 0.49 -1.90 -13.15
CA ASN A 95 -0.50 -0.84 -12.93
C ASN A 95 -0.25 -0.02 -11.66
N ASP A 96 0.71 -0.40 -10.81
CA ASP A 96 1.10 0.32 -9.60
C ASP A 96 2.36 1.19 -9.79
N CYS A 97 3.08 1.06 -10.91
CA CYS A 97 4.39 1.70 -11.09
C CYS A 97 4.35 3.21 -10.83
N LEU A 98 3.39 3.91 -11.46
CA LEU A 98 3.24 5.36 -11.30
C LEU A 98 2.77 5.76 -9.90
N MET A 99 1.97 4.93 -9.23
CA MET A 99 1.54 5.17 -7.86
C MET A 99 2.72 5.02 -6.88
N LEU A 100 3.55 3.99 -7.06
CA LEU A 100 4.73 3.77 -6.24
C LEU A 100 5.76 4.89 -6.47
N GLU A 101 6.04 5.23 -7.73
CA GLU A 101 7.01 6.27 -8.09
C GLU A 101 6.65 7.66 -7.56
N LYS A 102 5.35 8.00 -7.49
CA LYS A 102 4.88 9.30 -6.99
C LYS A 102 4.64 9.34 -5.48
N SER A 103 4.74 8.20 -4.79
CA SER A 103 4.54 8.14 -3.35
C SER A 103 5.73 8.73 -2.59
N GLU A 104 5.50 9.17 -1.36
CA GLU A 104 6.60 9.61 -0.48
C GLU A 104 7.40 8.41 0.06
N LEU A 105 6.76 7.23 0.08
CA LEU A 105 7.37 5.93 0.31
C LEU A 105 6.62 4.86 -0.50
N GLY A 106 7.31 4.25 -1.45
CA GLY A 106 6.79 3.18 -2.29
C GLY A 106 7.23 1.82 -1.74
N ILE A 107 6.27 0.95 -1.41
CA ILE A 107 6.52 -0.40 -0.91
C ILE A 107 5.99 -1.42 -1.93
N LEU A 108 6.88 -2.23 -2.48
CA LEU A 108 6.51 -3.36 -3.32
C LEU A 108 6.27 -4.60 -2.45
N ILE A 109 5.16 -5.28 -2.70
CA ILE A 109 4.91 -6.63 -2.19
C ILE A 109 5.29 -7.63 -3.27
N ILE A 110 6.15 -8.60 -2.97
CA ILE A 110 6.45 -9.71 -3.90
C ILE A 110 5.27 -10.69 -3.95
N GLY A 111 4.73 -11.07 -2.79
CA GLY A 111 3.62 -12.01 -2.70
C GLY A 111 3.98 -13.42 -3.19
N GLU A 112 2.96 -14.26 -3.31
CA GLU A 112 3.11 -15.64 -3.80
C GLU A 112 3.15 -15.72 -5.34
N GLU A 113 2.60 -14.69 -6.01
CA GLU A 113 2.51 -14.59 -7.47
C GLU A 113 3.75 -13.92 -8.11
N GLY A 114 4.69 -13.45 -7.28
CA GLY A 114 5.78 -12.58 -7.71
C GLY A 114 5.31 -11.15 -7.96
N ALA A 115 6.25 -10.27 -8.32
CA ALA A 115 5.96 -8.85 -8.59
C ALA A 115 6.54 -8.39 -9.92
N SER A 116 5.97 -7.32 -10.46
CA SER A 116 6.51 -6.70 -11.67
C SER A 116 7.92 -6.15 -11.42
N THR A 117 8.84 -6.45 -12.35
CA THR A 117 10.18 -5.86 -12.37
C THR A 117 10.13 -4.34 -12.56
N ASN A 118 9.13 -3.81 -13.27
CA ASN A 118 8.97 -2.37 -13.42
C ASN A 118 8.55 -1.73 -12.08
N ALA A 119 7.61 -2.35 -11.37
CA ALA A 119 7.16 -1.87 -10.06
C ALA A 119 8.30 -1.96 -9.03
N LEU A 120 9.09 -3.04 -9.09
CA LEU A 120 10.30 -3.22 -8.28
C LEU A 120 11.26 -2.05 -8.40
N LEU A 121 11.58 -1.64 -9.63
CA LEU A 121 12.50 -0.54 -9.92
C LEU A 121 11.95 0.84 -9.56
N LYS A 122 10.63 0.94 -9.28
CA LYS A 122 9.93 2.18 -8.91
C LYS A 122 9.57 2.23 -7.41
N SER A 123 10.01 1.25 -6.63
CA SER A 123 9.76 1.16 -5.19
C SER A 123 11.00 1.49 -4.36
N ASP A 124 10.79 1.92 -3.12
CA ASP A 124 11.86 2.21 -2.16
C ASP A 124 12.18 0.99 -1.28
N ILE A 125 11.16 0.21 -0.91
CA ILE A 125 11.29 -0.99 -0.09
C ILE A 125 10.57 -2.17 -0.73
N VAL A 126 11.20 -3.33 -0.72
CA VAL A 126 10.63 -4.58 -1.23
C VAL A 126 10.37 -5.53 -0.07
N ILE A 127 9.17 -6.09 0.00
CA ILE A 127 8.72 -6.96 1.09
C ILE A 127 8.10 -8.22 0.52
N ASN A 128 8.33 -9.36 1.17
CA ASN A 128 7.81 -10.64 0.68
C ASN A 128 6.28 -10.74 0.79
N ASN A 129 5.66 -10.27 1.87
CA ASN A 129 4.22 -10.38 2.09
C ASN A 129 3.62 -9.12 2.74
N ILE A 130 2.33 -8.93 2.51
CA ILE A 130 1.56 -7.77 2.98
C ILE A 130 1.48 -7.65 4.51
N LYS A 131 1.48 -8.76 5.25
CA LYS A 131 1.42 -8.73 6.72
C LYS A 131 2.66 -8.06 7.29
N ASP A 132 3.82 -8.35 6.71
CA ASP A 132 5.08 -7.74 7.11
C ASP A 132 5.18 -6.28 6.69
N ALA A 133 4.57 -5.89 5.56
CA ALA A 133 4.44 -4.49 5.17
C ALA A 133 3.60 -3.68 6.16
N ILE A 134 2.45 -4.21 6.60
CA ILE A 134 1.65 -3.53 7.62
C ILE A 134 2.41 -3.46 8.96
N LYS A 135 3.11 -4.53 9.35
CA LYS A 135 3.97 -4.53 10.56
C LYS A 135 5.15 -3.56 10.44
N LEU A 136 5.66 -3.31 9.23
CA LEU A 136 6.69 -2.31 8.96
C LEU A 136 6.15 -0.91 9.27
N LEU A 137 4.95 -0.57 8.79
CA LEU A 137 4.31 0.71 9.08
C LEU A 137 3.92 0.89 10.55
N LEU A 138 3.51 -0.19 11.22
CA LEU A 138 3.26 -0.18 12.67
C LEU A 138 4.53 0.00 13.50
N ASN A 139 5.71 -0.21 12.91
CA ASN A 139 7.00 -0.04 13.57
C ASN A 139 7.97 0.75 12.67
N GLU A 140 7.72 2.05 12.57
CA GLU A 140 8.45 3.00 11.71
C GLU A 140 9.99 2.95 11.87
N LYS A 141 10.52 2.47 13.02
CA LYS A 141 11.97 2.28 13.23
C LYS A 141 12.59 1.32 12.21
N ARG A 142 11.81 0.36 11.71
CA ARG A 142 12.27 -0.58 10.67
C ARG A 142 12.44 0.10 9.32
N ILE A 143 11.57 1.07 8.99
CA ILE A 143 11.68 1.89 7.77
C ILE A 143 13.00 2.67 7.81
N VAL A 144 13.29 3.32 8.96
CA VAL A 144 14.54 4.03 9.17
C VAL A 144 15.75 3.11 9.00
N ALA A 145 15.71 1.91 9.58
CA ALA A 145 16.80 0.95 9.50
C ALA A 145 17.07 0.48 8.05
N THR A 146 16.03 0.35 7.24
CA THR A 146 16.13 -0.08 5.83
C THR A 146 16.67 1.03 4.92
N LEU A 147 16.22 2.27 5.11
CA LEU A 147 16.44 3.36 4.14
C LEU A 147 17.57 4.33 4.49
N ARG A 148 18.01 4.39 5.76
CA ARG A 148 19.12 5.26 6.16
C ARG A 148 20.38 4.93 5.36
N LYS A 149 21.17 5.97 5.04
CA LYS A 149 22.48 5.82 4.40
C LYS A 149 23.61 6.11 5.37
#